data_AF-A0AAN9HXH3-F1
#
_entry.id   AF-A0AAN9HXH3-F1
#
_cell.length_a   1.000
_cell.length_b   1.000
_cell.length_c   1.000
_cell.angle_alpha   90.00
_cell.angle_beta   90.00
_cell.angle_gamma   90.00
#
_symmetry.space_group_name_H-M   'P 1'
#
loop_
_entity.id
_entity.type
_entity.pdbx_description
1 polymer ?
#
loop_
_entity_poly.entity_id
_entity_poly.type
_entity_poly.pdbx_seq_one_letter_code
_entity_poly.pdbx_strand_id
1 'polypeptide(L)' 'MEEDYDERLNRSLMVCQDKYEAAKLQQKPWAINGLLSCADLSIQDGIKMLPLLTNKFKASFGIRDNIPS' A
#
# COMPACT_ATOMS: atom_id res chain seq x y z
N MET A 1 13.10 12.39 -6.17
CA MET A 1 12.13 11.78 -7.09
C MET A 1 11.04 11.22 -6.20
N GLU A 2 9.89 11.87 -6.15
CA GLU A 2 8.77 11.43 -5.31
C GLU A 2 8.04 10.35 -6.12
N GLU A 3 8.16 9.10 -5.68
CA GLU A 3 7.52 7.95 -6.31
C GLU A 3 6.01 8.08 -6.12
N ASP A 4 5.26 8.11 -7.22
CA ASP A 4 3.82 8.33 -7.20
C ASP A 4 3.10 7.21 -6.43
N TYR A 5 2.17 7.59 -5.56
CA TYR A 5 1.49 6.64 -4.69
C TYR A 5 0.76 5.57 -5.50
N ASP A 6 0.11 5.96 -6.60
CA ASP A 6 -0.61 5.04 -7.46
C ASP A 6 0.34 4.11 -8.21
N GLU A 7 1.49 4.61 -8.70
CA GLU A 7 2.50 3.76 -9.32
C GLU A 7 3.04 2.70 -8.33
N ARG A 8 3.33 3.08 -7.09
CA ARG A 8 3.80 2.15 -6.04
C ARG A 8 2.76 1.09 -5.73
N LEU A 9 1.49 1.49 -5.56
CA LEU A 9 0.41 0.56 -5.27
C LEU A 9 0.22 -0.43 -6.43
N ASN A 10 0.21 0.06 -7.67
CA ASN A 10 0.08 -0.77 -8.86
C ASN A 10 1.20 -1.81 -8.96
N ARG A 11 2.46 -1.41 -8.70
CA ARG A 11 3.59 -2.34 -8.66
C ARG A 11 3.42 -3.41 -7.57
N SER A 12 2.98 -3.02 -6.37
CA SER A 12 2.72 -3.96 -5.28
C SER A 12 1.64 -4.98 -5.62
N LEU A 13 0.53 -4.54 -6.23
CA LEU A 13 -0.55 -5.44 -6.65
C LEU A 13 -0.11 -6.41 -7.76
N MET A 14 0.72 -5.97 -8.70
CA MET A 14 1.29 -6.84 -9.73
C MET A 14 2.14 -7.95 -9.11
N VAL A 15 2.95 -7.64 -8.09
CA VAL A 15 3.71 -8.64 -7.32
C VAL A 15 2.80 -9.62 -6.59
N CYS A 16 1.67 -9.16 -6.03
CA CYS A 16 0.71 -10.03 -5.38
C CYS A 16 0.09 -11.03 -6.36
N GLN A 17 -0.22 -10.58 -7.58
CA GLN A 17 -0.74 -11.44 -8.64
C GLN A 17 0.30 -12.46 -9.11
N ASP A 18 1.55 -12.05 -9.34
CA ASP A 18 2.64 -12.97 -9.72
C ASP A 18 2.86 -14.07 -8.67
N LYS A 19 2.82 -13.70 -7.38
CA LYS A 19 2.91 -14.66 -6.28
C LYS A 19 1.74 -15.65 -6.26
N TYR A 20 0.53 -15.18 -6.56
CA TYR A 20 -0.65 -16.04 -6.65
C TYR A 20 -0.52 -17.04 -7.80
N GLU A 21 -0.17 -16.58 -9.01
CA GLU A 21 -0.02 -17.46 -10.16
C GLU A 21 1.10 -18.49 -9.94
N ALA A 22 2.22 -18.08 -9.33
CA ALA A 22 3.29 -19.00 -8.94
C ALA A 22 2.83 -20.05 -7.90
N ALA A 23 2.01 -19.66 -6.91
CA ALA A 23 1.47 -20.57 -5.92
C ALA A 23 0.43 -21.54 -6.50
N LYS A 24 -0.35 -21.07 -7.47
CA LYS A 24 -1.33 -21.87 -8.23
C LYS A 24 -0.65 -22.91 -9.10
N LEU A 25 0.44 -22.55 -9.79
CA LEU A 25 1.27 -23.50 -10.55
C LEU A 25 1.85 -24.61 -9.64
N GLN A 26 2.15 -24.28 -8.39
CA GLN A 26 2.61 -25.23 -7.37
C GLN A 26 1.46 -25.99 -6.67
N GLN A 27 0.21 -25.82 -7.12
CA GLN A 27 -0.98 -26.44 -6.53
C GLN A 27 -1.12 -26.19 -5.02
N LYS A 28 -0.67 -25.03 -4.52
CA LYS A 28 -0.77 -24.68 -3.11
C LYS A 28 -2.22 -24.39 -2.74
N PRO A 29 -2.82 -25.10 -1.76
CA PRO A 29 -4.23 -24.90 -1.40
C PRO A 29 -4.51 -23.52 -0.80
N TRP A 30 -3.49 -22.83 -0.29
CA TRP A 30 -3.58 -21.47 0.28
C TRP A 30 -3.16 -20.36 -0.69
N ALA A 31 -3.08 -20.63 -2.00
CA ALA A 31 -2.68 -19.62 -2.99
C ALA A 31 -3.55 -18.35 -2.90
N ILE A 32 -4.87 -18.50 -2.77
CA ILE A 32 -5.80 -17.38 -2.68
C ILE A 32 -5.67 -16.59 -1.37
N ASN A 33 -5.39 -17.25 -0.24
CA ASN A 33 -5.10 -16.58 1.02
C ASN A 33 -3.82 -15.75 0.92
N GLY A 34 -2.80 -16.27 0.22
CA GLY A 34 -1.57 -15.52 -0.05
C GLY A 34 -1.82 -14.24 -0.85
N LEU A 35 -2.70 -14.29 -1.86
CA LEU A 35 -3.14 -13.11 -2.61
C LEU A 35 -3.83 -12.10 -1.69
N LEU A 36 -4.79 -12.57 -0.88
CA LEU A 36 -5.57 -11.73 0.02
C LEU A 36 -4.67 -11.02 1.04
N SER A 37 -3.75 -11.75 1.68
CA SER A 37 -2.80 -11.17 2.63
C SER A 37 -1.83 -10.19 1.96
N CYS A 38 -1.38 -10.47 0.73
CA CYS A 38 -0.51 -9.55 0.00
C CYS A 38 -1.22 -8.25 -0.38
N ALA A 39 -2.47 -8.34 -0.83
CA ALA A 39 -3.28 -7.16 -1.13
C ALA A 39 -3.57 -6.34 0.13
N ASP A 40 -3.93 -6.98 1.23
CA ASP A 40 -4.17 -6.31 2.53
C ASP A 40 -2.92 -5.55 3.01
N LEU A 41 -1.73 -6.17 2.95
CA LEU A 41 -0.47 -5.50 3.26
C LEU A 41 -0.23 -4.27 2.38
N SER A 42 -0.46 -4.41 1.06
CA SER A 42 -0.27 -3.31 0.10
C SER A 42 -1.21 -2.12 0.41
N ILE A 43 -2.47 -2.40 0.77
CA ILE A 43 -3.45 -1.39 1.17
C ILE A 43 -3.06 -0.75 2.51
N GLN A 44 -2.68 -1.55 3.50
CA GLN A 44 -2.29 -1.03 4.82
C GLN A 44 -1.05 -0.13 4.74
N ASP A 45 -0.06 -0.50 3.93
CA ASP A 45 1.12 0.35 3.72
C ASP A 45 0.75 1.66 3.06
N GLY A 46 -0.24 1.64 2.16
CA GLY A 46 -0.77 2.86 1.59
C GLY A 46 -1.52 3.74 2.59
N ILE A 47 -2.37 3.15 3.44
CA ILE A 47 -3.05 3.86 4.53
C ILE A 47 -2.03 4.51 5.47
N LYS A 48 -0.91 3.83 5.78
CA LYS A 48 0.17 4.38 6.62
C LYS A 48 0.90 5.55 5.97
N MET A 49 0.92 5.63 4.64
CA MET A 49 1.49 6.77 3.91
C MET A 49 0.59 8.00 3.91
N LEU A 50 -0.74 7.85 3.98
CA LEU A 50 -1.68 8.97 3.91
C LEU A 50 -1.42 10.05 4.99
N PRO A 51 -1.17 9.71 6.28
CA PRO A 51 -0.79 10.71 7.28
C PRO A 51 0.52 11.43 6.95
N LEU A 52 1.52 10.73 6.40
CA LEU A 52 2.81 11.32 6.02
C LEU A 52 2.65 12.33 4.89
N LEU A 53 1.87 11.98 3.86
CA LEU A 53 1.53 12.88 2.77
C LEU A 53 0.72 14.08 3.27
N THR A 54 -0.28 13.84 4.10
CA THR A 54 -1.11 14.90 4.71
C THR A 54 -0.25 15.88 5.52
N ASN A 55 0.70 15.38 6.31
CA ASN A 55 1.60 16.21 7.11
C ASN A 55 2.57 17.02 6.23
N LYS A 56 3.09 16.42 5.16
CA LYS A 56 3.88 17.15 4.15
C LYS A 56 3.06 18.28 3.53
N PHE A 57 1.82 18.01 3.09
CA PHE A 57 0.95 19.04 2.53
C PHE A 57 0.62 20.15 3.53
N LYS A 58 0.27 19.79 4.78
CA LYS A 58 0.06 20.77 5.86
C LYS A 58 1.28 21.66 6.05
N ALA A 59 2.48 21.10 6.10
CA ALA A 59 3.72 21.85 6.22
C ALA A 59 3.96 22.79 5.02
N SER A 60 3.76 22.32 3.79
CA SER A 60 3.88 23.13 2.57
C SER A 60 2.87 24.28 2.51
N PHE A 61 1.68 24.10 3.09
CA PHE A 61 0.64 25.13 3.16
C PHE A 61 0.67 25.95 4.47
N GLY A 62 1.63 25.70 5.38
CA GLY A 62 1.73 26.40 6.66
C GLY A 62 0.58 26.11 7.65
N ILE A 63 -0.17 25.03 7.44
CA ILE A 63 -1.27 24.59 8.31
C ILE A 63 -0.68 23.88 9.53
N ARG A 64 -1.05 24.33 10.73
CA ARG A 64 -0.69 23.65 12.00
C ARG A 64 -1.84 22.75 12.42
N ASP A 65 -1.52 21.61 13.03
CA ASP A 65 -2.54 20.74 13.62
C ASP A 65 -3.26 21.49 14.74
N ASN A 66 -4.59 21.59 14.64
CA ASN A 66 -5.42 22.04 15.76
C ASN A 66 -5.37 20.94 16.82
N ILE A 67 -4.44 21.05 17.77
CA ILE A 67 -4.45 20.26 19.00
C ILE A 67 -5.59 20.82 19.86
N PRO A 68 -6.68 20.07 20.11
CA PRO A 68 -7.64 20.47 21.13
C PRO A 68 -6.93 20.34 22.48
N SER A 69 -6.82 21.47 23.18
CA SER A 69 -6.34 21.57 24.56
C SER A 69 -7.25 20.82 25.53
#